data_AF-A0A7W0KTV4-F1
#
_entry.id   AF-A0A7W0KTV4-F1
#
_cell.length_a   1.000
_cell.length_b   1.000
_cell.length_c   1.000
_cell.angle_alpha   90.00
_cell.angle_beta   90.00
_cell.angle_gamma   90.00
#
_symmetry.space_group_name_H-M   'P 1'
#
loop_
_entity.id
_entity.type
_entity.pdbx_description
1 polymer ?
#
loop_
_entity_poly.entity_id
_entity_poly.type
_entity_poly.pdbx_seq_one_letter_code
_entity_poly.pdbx_strand_id
1 'polypeptide(L)'
;MGTRELTYLCRELKAPSLLAGVERLGERARAEAWSHEEFLAACLEREVSARQSHGGEARIRAARFPARKTLEDFDFDHQRSVRADVVAHLGALDFIEARSNAVFLGPPGTGKSHLSIALGVRACLAGHRVAFATAAQWVDRLGAAHDAGRLQDELRRLGRVPLVVIDEVGYIPFQGEAANLFFQLVASRYERASVIVSSNKPFSRWGEVFG
;
A
#
# COMPACT_ATOMS: atom_id res chain seq x y z
N MET A 1 25.74 31.85 16.75
CA MET A 1 25.76 30.59 17.52
C MET A 1 24.62 29.63 17.11
N GLY A 2 23.42 30.12 16.79
CA GLY A 2 22.24 29.26 16.55
C GLY A 2 22.20 28.36 15.29
N THR A 3 22.81 28.72 14.15
CA THR A 3 22.62 27.94 12.89
C THR A 3 23.33 26.58 12.91
N ARG A 4 24.52 26.47 13.52
CA ARG A 4 25.26 25.19 13.63
C ARG A 4 24.60 24.23 14.60
N GLU A 5 24.08 24.76 15.70
CA GLU A 5 23.36 23.99 16.71
C GLU A 5 22.02 23.46 16.17
N LEU A 6 21.23 24.31 15.51
CA LEU A 6 20.01 23.88 14.81
C LEU A 6 20.29 22.80 13.76
N THR A 7 21.37 22.95 12.99
CA THR A 7 21.77 21.94 11.99
C THR A 7 22.06 20.60 12.64
N TYR A 8 22.81 20.58 13.75
CA TYR A 8 23.13 19.36 14.49
C TYR A 8 21.85 18.71 15.06
N LEU A 9 21.04 19.48 15.79
CA LEU A 9 19.81 18.98 16.42
C LEU A 9 18.82 18.42 15.38
N CYS A 10 18.66 19.12 14.24
CA CYS A 10 17.79 18.62 13.17
C CYS A 10 18.31 17.32 12.55
N ARG A 11 19.64 17.11 12.46
CA ARG A 11 20.18 15.85 11.96
C ARG A 11 19.93 14.70 12.94
N GLU A 12 20.19 14.92 14.23
CA GLU A 12 19.95 13.91 15.28
C GLU A 12 18.46 13.52 15.37
N LEU A 13 17.56 14.50 15.27
CA LEU A 13 16.11 14.27 15.25
C LEU A 13 15.58 13.77 13.89
N LYS A 14 16.45 13.61 12.89
CA LYS A 14 16.11 13.26 11.50
C LYS A 14 15.05 14.18 10.90
N ALA A 15 15.19 15.49 11.10
CA ALA A 15 14.27 16.56 10.68
C ALA A 15 14.82 17.41 9.51
N PRO A 16 15.09 16.82 8.33
CA PRO A 16 15.72 17.54 7.21
C PRO A 16 14.80 18.58 6.54
N SER A 17 13.48 18.39 6.57
CA SER A 17 12.53 19.34 5.97
C SER A 17 12.38 20.60 6.83
N LEU A 18 12.39 20.43 8.15
CA LEU A 18 12.50 21.54 9.10
C LEU A 18 13.79 22.32 8.84
N LEU A 19 14.94 21.64 8.81
CA LEU A 19 16.24 22.28 8.57
C LEU A 19 16.28 23.09 7.28
N ALA A 20 15.71 22.57 6.19
CA ALA A 20 15.63 23.25 4.89
C ALA A 20 14.63 24.43 4.85
N GLY A 21 13.76 24.56 5.86
CA GLY A 21 12.70 25.57 5.92
C GLY A 21 12.82 26.58 7.06
N VAL A 22 13.65 26.30 8.07
CA VAL A 22 13.66 27.03 9.35
C VAL A 22 13.99 28.52 9.18
N GLU A 23 14.86 28.89 8.25
CA GLU A 23 15.22 30.29 8.00
C GLU A 23 14.02 31.07 7.43
N ARG A 24 13.37 30.54 6.39
CA ARG A 24 12.16 31.12 5.79
C ARG A 24 10.99 31.20 6.78
N LEU A 25 10.80 30.15 7.59
CA LEU A 25 9.79 30.14 8.64
C LEU A 25 10.10 31.20 9.71
N GLY A 26 11.38 31.39 10.05
CA GLY A 26 11.81 32.40 11.03
C GLY A 26 11.63 33.83 10.51
N GLU A 27 11.89 34.08 9.24
CA GLU A 27 11.59 35.37 8.60
C GLU A 27 10.10 35.68 8.61
N ARG A 28 9.27 34.70 8.22
CA ARG A 28 7.82 34.83 8.22
C ARG A 28 7.27 35.06 9.63
N ALA A 29 7.75 34.31 10.62
CA ALA A 29 7.34 34.46 12.02
C ALA A 29 7.61 35.88 12.55
N ARG A 30 8.74 36.48 12.18
CA ARG A 30 9.06 37.88 12.54
C ARG A 30 8.15 38.88 11.83
N ALA A 31 7.90 38.67 10.53
CA ALA A 31 7.07 39.57 9.73
C ALA A 31 5.60 39.55 10.18
N GLU A 32 5.09 38.38 10.57
CA GLU A 32 3.69 38.17 11.00
C GLU A 32 3.52 38.22 12.53
N ALA A 33 4.58 38.55 13.28
CA ALA A 33 4.57 38.63 14.74
C ALA A 33 4.04 37.37 15.45
N TRP A 34 4.43 36.19 14.96
CA TRP A 34 4.06 34.91 15.56
C TRP A 34 4.62 34.76 16.98
N SER A 35 3.86 34.10 17.84
CA SER A 35 4.33 33.55 19.10
C SER A 35 5.39 32.45 18.90
N HIS A 36 6.11 32.12 19.97
CA HIS A 36 7.11 31.04 19.92
C HIS A 36 6.45 29.69 19.63
N GLU A 37 5.26 29.48 20.17
CA GLU A 37 4.42 28.29 19.97
C GLU A 37 4.00 28.14 18.51
N GLU A 38 3.55 29.22 17.86
CA GLU A 38 3.17 29.21 16.44
C GLU A 38 4.36 28.92 15.53
N PHE A 39 5.52 29.53 15.81
CA PHE A 39 6.74 29.23 15.06
C PHE A 39 7.20 27.78 15.21
N LEU A 40 7.19 27.26 16.45
CA LEU A 40 7.54 25.85 16.71
C LEU A 40 6.56 24.90 16.03
N ALA A 41 5.26 25.16 16.11
CA ALA A 41 4.22 24.38 15.45
C ALA A 41 4.46 24.33 13.94
N ALA A 42 4.65 25.48 13.28
CA ALA A 42 4.90 25.54 11.84
C ALA A 42 6.17 24.78 11.42
N CYS A 43 7.23 24.84 12.23
CA CYS A 43 8.46 24.08 12.00
C CYS A 43 8.23 22.57 12.07
N LEU A 44 7.50 22.10 13.09
CA LEU A 44 7.19 20.68 13.29
C LEU A 44 6.19 20.17 12.23
N GLU A 45 5.15 20.94 11.92
CA GLU A 45 4.16 20.61 10.89
C GLU A 45 4.80 20.40 9.53
N ARG A 46 5.77 21.24 9.16
CA ARG A 46 6.55 21.08 7.93
C ARG A 46 7.30 19.75 7.88
N GLU A 47 7.90 19.34 8.99
CA GLU A 47 8.62 18.07 9.08
C GLU A 47 7.66 16.88 9.06
N VAL A 48 6.56 16.94 9.82
CA VAL A 48 5.53 15.92 9.84
C VAL A 48 4.93 15.73 8.44
N SER A 49 4.56 16.82 7.77
CA SER A 49 4.03 16.79 6.40
C SER A 49 5.02 16.17 5.43
N ALA A 50 6.30 16.52 5.53
CA ALA A 50 7.33 15.93 4.70
C ALA A 50 7.53 14.44 4.99
N ARG A 51 7.52 13.99 6.26
CA ARG A 51 7.64 12.58 6.61
C ARG A 51 6.46 11.75 6.14
N GLN A 52 5.25 12.27 6.26
CA GLN A 52 4.05 11.63 5.76
C GLN A 52 4.11 11.47 4.23
N SER A 53 4.47 12.56 3.52
CA SER A 53 4.63 12.53 2.06
C SER A 53 5.74 11.58 1.60
N HIS A 54 6.96 11.72 2.13
CA HIS A 54 8.10 10.88 1.74
C HIS A 54 7.89 9.41 2.14
N GLY A 55 7.33 9.17 3.32
CA GLY A 55 7.02 7.83 3.80
C GLY A 55 6.01 7.12 2.90
N GLY A 56 4.99 7.85 2.42
CA GLY A 56 4.02 7.31 1.50
C GLY A 56 4.60 6.98 0.14
N GLU A 57 5.32 7.92 -0.48
CA GLU A 57 5.96 7.70 -1.78
C GLU A 57 7.03 6.59 -1.75
N ALA A 58 7.79 6.49 -0.65
CA ALA A 58 8.72 5.38 -0.45
C ALA A 58 8.00 4.02 -0.39
N ARG A 59 6.83 3.96 0.27
CA ARG A 59 6.00 2.74 0.33
C ARG A 59 5.37 2.40 -1.01
N ILE A 60 4.91 3.39 -1.78
CA ILE A 60 4.44 3.19 -3.17
C ILE A 60 5.55 2.59 -4.04
N ARG A 61 6.77 3.15 -3.98
CA ARG A 61 7.92 2.63 -4.73
C ARG A 61 8.29 1.21 -4.31
N ALA A 62 8.25 0.92 -3.01
CA ALA A 62 8.55 -0.41 -2.48
C ALA A 62 7.51 -1.47 -2.90
N ALA A 63 6.25 -1.07 -3.07
CA ALA A 63 5.17 -1.94 -3.50
C ALA A 63 5.27 -2.36 -4.98
N ARG A 64 6.00 -1.59 -5.81
CA ARG A 64 6.25 -1.88 -7.24
C ARG A 64 4.98 -2.09 -8.08
N PHE A 65 3.96 -1.25 -7.87
CA PHE A 65 2.77 -1.25 -8.73
C PHE A 65 3.15 -1.07 -10.21
N PRO A 66 2.45 -1.73 -11.15
CA PRO A 66 2.76 -1.63 -12.57
C PRO A 66 2.44 -0.25 -13.15
N ALA A 67 1.53 0.49 -12.51
CA ALA A 67 1.20 1.86 -12.82
C ALA A 67 0.77 2.59 -11.53
N ARG A 68 0.83 3.92 -11.53
CA ARG A 68 0.20 4.75 -10.49
C ARG A 68 -1.24 5.01 -10.89
N LYS A 69 -2.18 4.51 -10.10
CA LYS A 69 -3.62 4.73 -10.25
C LYS A 69 -4.17 5.23 -8.92
N THR A 70 -5.14 6.13 -8.96
CA THR A 70 -5.85 6.62 -7.78
C THR A 70 -7.34 6.30 -7.89
N LEU A 71 -8.07 6.42 -6.78
CA LEU A 71 -9.52 6.19 -6.81
C LEU A 71 -10.24 7.36 -7.51
N GLU A 72 -9.63 8.53 -7.47
CA GLU A 72 -10.06 9.75 -8.15
C GLU A 72 -9.94 9.62 -9.69
N ASP A 73 -8.99 8.81 -10.18
CA ASP A 73 -8.85 8.50 -11.60
C ASP A 73 -9.87 7.47 -12.11
N PHE A 74 -10.73 6.90 -11.25
CA PHE A 74 -11.67 5.85 -11.64
C PHE A 74 -12.99 6.45 -12.14
N ASP A 75 -13.33 6.18 -13.40
CA ASP A 75 -14.58 6.63 -14.02
C ASP A 75 -15.74 5.69 -13.67
N PHE A 76 -16.55 6.08 -12.69
CA PHE A 76 -17.76 5.36 -12.28
C PHE A 76 -18.92 5.51 -13.27
N ASP A 77 -18.94 6.55 -14.10
CA ASP A 77 -19.97 6.75 -15.12
C ASP A 77 -19.81 5.75 -16.26
N HIS A 78 -18.56 5.42 -16.60
CA HIS A 78 -18.19 4.39 -17.55
C HIS A 78 -18.40 2.97 -16.98
N GLN A 79 -18.04 2.73 -15.71
CA GLN A 79 -18.16 1.41 -15.08
C GLN A 79 -19.30 1.33 -14.05
N ARG A 80 -20.54 1.37 -14.53
CA ARG A 80 -21.76 1.41 -13.69
C ARG A 80 -22.02 0.15 -12.86
N SER A 81 -21.36 -0.97 -13.15
CA SER A 81 -21.51 -2.20 -12.34
C SER A 81 -20.78 -2.11 -10.99
N VAL A 82 -19.85 -1.16 -10.84
CA VAL A 82 -19.10 -0.92 -9.60
C VAL A 82 -19.84 0.12 -8.78
N ARG A 83 -20.18 -0.27 -7.55
CA ARG A 83 -20.83 0.58 -6.56
C ARG A 83 -19.85 1.58 -5.95
N ALA A 84 -20.03 2.87 -6.27
CA ALA A 84 -19.16 3.94 -5.80
C ALA A 84 -19.12 4.07 -4.26
N ASP A 85 -20.25 3.82 -3.58
CA ASP A 85 -20.35 3.82 -2.13
C ASP A 85 -19.49 2.73 -1.49
N VAL A 86 -19.46 1.53 -2.09
CA VAL A 86 -18.61 0.42 -1.63
C VAL A 86 -17.14 0.73 -1.84
N VAL A 87 -16.77 1.31 -2.99
CA VAL A 87 -15.37 1.70 -3.26
C VAL A 87 -14.93 2.83 -2.33
N ALA A 88 -15.80 3.79 -2.02
CA ALA A 88 -15.53 4.84 -1.05
C ALA A 88 -15.28 4.25 0.36
N HIS A 89 -16.10 3.29 0.79
CA HIS A 89 -15.92 2.59 2.06
C HIS A 89 -14.61 1.81 2.11
N LEU A 90 -14.27 1.04 1.06
CA LEU A 90 -12.94 0.40 0.96
C LEU A 90 -11.81 1.43 0.98
N GLY A 91 -12.05 2.61 0.41
CA GLY A 91 -11.14 3.74 0.40
C GLY A 91 -10.88 4.37 1.76
N ALA A 92 -11.69 4.07 2.80
CA ALA A 92 -11.43 4.43 4.19
C ALA A 92 -10.38 3.51 4.85
N LEU A 93 -10.12 2.34 4.24
CA LEU A 93 -9.10 1.36 4.66
C LEU A 93 -9.38 0.64 5.98
N ASP A 94 -10.55 0.83 6.60
CA ASP A 94 -10.96 0.14 7.84
C ASP A 94 -10.82 -1.39 7.75
N PHE A 95 -10.99 -1.95 6.55
CA PHE A 95 -10.83 -3.39 6.30
C PHE A 95 -9.40 -3.89 6.58
N ILE A 96 -8.37 -3.04 6.49
CA ILE A 96 -6.98 -3.38 6.81
C ILE A 96 -6.81 -3.57 8.32
N GLU A 97 -7.37 -2.68 9.11
CA GLU A 97 -7.33 -2.76 10.58
C GLU A 97 -8.18 -3.92 11.09
N ALA A 98 -9.36 -4.11 10.50
CA ALA A 98 -10.26 -5.23 10.76
C ALA A 98 -9.74 -6.58 10.20
N ARG A 99 -8.59 -6.60 9.52
CA ARG A 99 -7.97 -7.79 8.90
C ARG A 99 -8.93 -8.54 7.97
N SER A 100 -9.84 -7.79 7.36
CA SER A 100 -10.81 -8.28 6.38
C SER A 100 -10.18 -8.27 4.98
N ASN A 101 -10.73 -9.07 4.06
CA ASN A 101 -10.24 -9.14 2.69
C ASN A 101 -11.20 -8.42 1.75
N ALA A 102 -10.66 -7.85 0.67
CA ALA A 102 -11.46 -7.30 -0.41
C ALA A 102 -11.23 -8.13 -1.68
N VAL A 103 -12.32 -8.44 -2.39
CA VAL A 103 -12.24 -9.23 -3.62
C VAL A 103 -12.99 -8.52 -4.74
N PHE A 104 -12.28 -8.28 -5.84
CA PHE A 104 -12.83 -7.73 -7.07
C PHE A 104 -13.04 -8.85 -8.08
N LEU A 105 -14.29 -9.09 -8.46
CA LEU A 105 -14.68 -10.11 -9.43
C LEU A 105 -15.38 -9.46 -10.62
N GLY A 106 -15.07 -9.95 -11.82
CA GLY A 106 -15.77 -9.51 -13.03
C GLY A 106 -14.94 -9.68 -14.30
N PRO A 107 -15.55 -9.54 -15.49
CA PRO A 107 -14.88 -9.70 -16.78
C PRO A 107 -13.62 -8.84 -16.94
N PRO A 108 -12.70 -9.18 -17.86
CA PRO A 108 -11.59 -8.29 -18.23
C PRO A 108 -12.07 -6.88 -18.61
N GLY A 109 -11.25 -5.86 -18.37
CA GLY A 109 -11.58 -4.46 -18.71
C GLY A 109 -12.52 -3.74 -17.73
N THR A 110 -12.99 -4.38 -16.66
CA THR A 110 -13.90 -3.78 -15.66
C THR A 110 -13.21 -2.93 -14.58
N GLY A 111 -11.90 -2.71 -14.69
CA GLY A 111 -11.16 -1.84 -13.76
C GLY A 111 -10.76 -2.46 -12.42
N LYS A 112 -10.87 -3.79 -12.25
CA LYS A 112 -10.46 -4.50 -11.01
C LYS A 112 -8.99 -4.23 -10.60
N SER A 113 -8.07 -4.31 -11.55
CA SER A 113 -6.66 -4.01 -11.31
C SER A 113 -6.45 -2.53 -10.98
N HIS A 114 -7.21 -1.61 -11.62
CA HIS A 114 -7.18 -0.19 -11.27
C HIS A 114 -7.58 0.01 -9.81
N LEU A 115 -8.72 -0.54 -9.37
CA LEU A 115 -9.18 -0.44 -7.99
C LEU A 115 -8.20 -1.05 -6.99
N SER A 116 -7.62 -2.21 -7.33
CA SER A 116 -6.62 -2.89 -6.48
C SER A 116 -5.36 -2.04 -6.30
N ILE A 117 -4.85 -1.45 -7.39
CA ILE A 117 -3.70 -0.53 -7.37
C ILE A 117 -4.06 0.75 -6.61
N ALA A 118 -5.21 1.34 -6.88
CA ALA A 118 -5.65 2.60 -6.28
C ALA A 118 -5.82 2.49 -4.75
N LEU A 119 -6.42 1.41 -4.27
CA LEU A 119 -6.49 1.11 -2.84
C LEU A 119 -5.10 0.85 -2.25
N GLY A 120 -4.23 0.14 -2.97
CA GLY A 120 -2.84 -0.06 -2.56
C GLY A 120 -2.05 1.25 -2.44
N VAL A 121 -2.20 2.16 -3.41
CA VAL A 121 -1.61 3.51 -3.38
C VAL A 121 -2.15 4.29 -2.20
N ARG A 122 -3.47 4.29 -1.98
CA ARG A 122 -4.09 4.98 -0.84
C ARG A 122 -3.60 4.42 0.50
N ALA A 123 -3.49 3.10 0.63
CA ALA A 123 -2.93 2.45 1.81
C ALA A 123 -1.45 2.84 2.04
N CYS A 124 -0.67 2.92 0.96
CA CYS A 124 0.68 3.47 1.01
C CYS A 124 0.69 4.96 1.35
N LEU A 125 -0.30 5.77 1.04
CA LEU A 125 -0.32 7.17 1.52
C LEU A 125 -0.72 7.24 2.99
N ALA A 126 -1.60 6.35 3.45
CA ALA A 126 -2.14 6.32 4.82
C ALA A 126 -1.20 5.76 5.90
N GLY A 127 -0.09 5.11 5.54
CA GLY A 127 0.86 4.56 6.54
C GLY A 127 1.21 3.10 6.34
N HIS A 128 0.42 2.36 5.57
CA HIS A 128 0.55 0.91 5.44
C HIS A 128 1.62 0.54 4.41
N ARG A 129 2.35 -0.55 4.70
CA ARG A 129 3.17 -1.22 3.70
C ARG A 129 2.28 -2.11 2.85
N VAL A 130 2.52 -2.11 1.55
CA VAL A 130 1.79 -2.93 0.58
C VAL A 130 2.78 -3.77 -0.20
N ALA A 131 2.43 -5.02 -0.47
CA ALA A 131 3.12 -5.84 -1.45
C ALA A 131 2.14 -6.21 -2.57
N PHE A 132 2.50 -5.89 -3.80
CA PHE A 132 1.69 -6.14 -4.99
C PHE A 132 2.42 -7.12 -5.90
N ALA A 133 1.70 -8.10 -6.43
CA ALA A 133 2.12 -8.88 -7.58
C ALA A 133 0.90 -9.52 -8.25
N THR A 134 1.05 -9.93 -9.51
CA THR A 134 0.07 -10.82 -10.13
C THR A 134 0.10 -12.20 -9.47
N ALA A 135 -0.96 -12.98 -9.60
CA ALA A 135 -1.04 -14.30 -9.02
C ALA A 135 0.06 -15.24 -9.55
N ALA A 136 0.41 -15.11 -10.84
CA ALA A 136 1.55 -15.82 -11.44
C ALA A 136 2.88 -15.42 -10.78
N GLN A 137 3.14 -14.11 -10.61
CA GLN A 137 4.36 -13.63 -9.96
C GLN A 137 4.46 -14.08 -8.49
N TRP A 138 3.33 -14.16 -7.78
CA TRP A 138 3.30 -14.71 -6.43
C TRP A 138 3.69 -16.19 -6.42
N VAL A 139 3.13 -16.99 -7.32
CA VAL A 139 3.47 -18.40 -7.46
C VAL A 139 4.95 -18.59 -7.80
N ASP A 140 5.48 -17.87 -8.79
CA ASP A 140 6.89 -17.96 -9.19
C ASP A 140 7.83 -17.64 -8.01
N ARG A 141 7.51 -16.57 -7.28
CA ARG A 141 8.27 -16.14 -6.11
C ARG A 141 8.24 -17.19 -4.98
N LEU A 142 7.07 -17.76 -4.71
CA LEU A 142 6.90 -18.76 -3.65
C LEU A 142 7.51 -20.11 -4.06
N GLY A 143 7.44 -20.47 -5.34
CA GLY A 143 8.08 -21.66 -5.90
C GLY A 143 9.59 -21.58 -5.78
N ALA A 144 10.19 -20.47 -6.22
CA ALA A 144 11.63 -20.23 -6.05
C ALA A 144 12.06 -20.24 -4.57
N ALA A 145 11.21 -19.75 -3.65
CA ALA A 145 11.48 -19.83 -2.22
C ALA A 145 11.33 -21.26 -1.68
N HIS A 146 10.40 -22.05 -2.21
CA HIS A 146 10.20 -23.46 -1.88
C HIS A 146 11.39 -24.31 -2.31
N ASP A 147 11.81 -24.18 -3.56
CA ASP A 147 12.98 -24.88 -4.12
C ASP A 147 14.27 -24.57 -3.34
N ALA A 148 14.38 -23.33 -2.85
CA ALA A 148 15.51 -22.90 -2.04
C ALA A 148 15.39 -23.27 -0.54
N GLY A 149 14.33 -23.99 -0.12
CA GLY A 149 14.09 -24.36 1.28
C GLY A 149 13.76 -23.18 2.22
N ARG A 150 13.34 -22.03 1.66
CA ARG A 150 13.09 -20.76 2.38
C ARG A 150 11.64 -20.28 2.33
N LEU A 151 10.70 -21.13 1.93
CA LEU A 151 9.28 -20.79 1.82
C LEU A 151 8.73 -20.20 3.13
N GLN A 152 9.05 -20.80 4.28
CA GLN A 152 8.56 -20.34 5.58
C GLN A 152 9.12 -18.98 5.99
N ASP A 153 10.36 -18.65 5.61
CA ASP A 153 10.92 -17.31 5.82
C ASP A 153 10.18 -16.27 4.98
N GLU A 154 9.88 -16.61 3.72
CA GLU A 154 9.19 -15.73 2.80
C GLU A 154 7.74 -15.47 3.25
N LEU A 155 7.01 -16.51 3.67
CA LEU A 155 5.67 -16.37 4.25
C LEU A 155 5.69 -15.54 5.53
N ARG A 156 6.67 -15.73 6.43
CA ARG A 156 6.85 -14.87 7.62
C ARG A 156 7.12 -13.41 7.25
N ARG A 157 7.94 -13.17 6.21
CA ARG A 157 8.23 -11.83 5.70
C ARG A 157 6.96 -11.16 5.16
N LEU A 158 6.17 -11.88 4.37
CA LEU A 158 4.90 -11.41 3.83
C LEU A 158 3.84 -11.20 4.92
N GLY A 159 3.80 -12.05 5.94
CA GLY A 159 2.91 -11.90 7.09
C GLY A 159 3.09 -10.59 7.88
N ARG A 160 4.26 -9.94 7.78
CA ARG A 160 4.52 -8.61 8.38
C ARG A 160 4.00 -7.45 7.53
N VAL A 161 3.62 -7.69 6.28
CA VAL A 161 3.06 -6.68 5.39
C VAL A 161 1.55 -6.60 5.67
N PRO A 162 1.00 -5.44 6.09
CA PRO A 162 -0.42 -5.31 6.42
C PRO A 162 -1.37 -5.63 5.27
N LEU A 163 -0.98 -5.27 4.04
CA LEU A 163 -1.78 -5.51 2.84
C LEU A 163 -0.97 -6.21 1.75
N VAL A 164 -1.46 -7.36 1.29
CA VAL A 164 -0.96 -8.05 0.10
C VAL A 164 -2.01 -7.96 -1.00
N VAL A 165 -1.60 -7.54 -2.19
CA VAL A 165 -2.46 -7.49 -3.38
C VAL A 165 -2.07 -8.63 -4.32
N ILE A 166 -3.06 -9.45 -4.65
CA ILE A 166 -2.96 -10.58 -5.57
C ILE A 166 -3.83 -10.25 -6.80
N ASP A 167 -3.20 -9.75 -7.85
CA ASP A 167 -3.90 -9.34 -9.07
C ASP A 167 -4.01 -10.50 -10.08
N GLU A 168 -5.01 -10.47 -10.94
CA GLU A 168 -5.14 -11.38 -12.10
C GLU A 168 -5.26 -12.88 -11.76
N VAL A 169 -5.95 -13.23 -10.68
CA VAL A 169 -6.27 -14.64 -10.38
C VAL A 169 -7.18 -15.21 -11.46
N GLY A 170 -6.84 -16.37 -12.01
CA GLY A 170 -7.67 -17.13 -12.96
C GLY A 170 -7.27 -17.01 -14.43
N TYR A 171 -6.19 -16.29 -14.77
CA TYR A 171 -5.65 -16.24 -16.13
C TYR A 171 -4.78 -17.44 -16.52
N ILE A 172 -4.23 -18.17 -15.55
CA ILE A 172 -3.43 -19.38 -15.76
C ILE A 172 -3.94 -20.45 -14.78
N PRO A 173 -4.20 -21.70 -15.22
CA PRO A 173 -4.48 -22.79 -14.30
C PRO A 173 -3.26 -23.03 -13.42
N PHE A 174 -3.42 -23.01 -12.09
CA PHE A 174 -2.34 -23.42 -11.22
C PHE A 174 -2.23 -24.95 -11.26
N GLN A 175 -1.05 -25.46 -11.60
CA GLN A 175 -0.72 -26.85 -11.36
C GLN A 175 -0.69 -27.12 -9.84
N GLY A 176 -0.83 -28.36 -9.40
CA GLY A 176 -1.09 -28.70 -7.99
C GLY A 176 -0.14 -28.03 -6.98
N GLU A 177 1.15 -27.93 -7.27
CA GLU A 177 2.12 -27.26 -6.40
C GLU A 177 1.90 -25.74 -6.32
N ALA A 178 1.65 -25.08 -7.46
CA ALA A 178 1.35 -23.66 -7.51
C ALA A 178 0.08 -23.31 -6.71
N ALA A 179 -0.94 -24.17 -6.79
CA ALA A 179 -2.17 -24.02 -6.01
C ALA A 179 -1.91 -24.14 -4.51
N ASN A 180 -1.09 -25.11 -4.10
CA ASN A 180 -0.70 -25.29 -2.71
C ASN A 180 0.10 -24.08 -2.18
N LEU A 181 1.04 -23.54 -2.96
CA LEU A 181 1.80 -22.35 -2.58
C LEU A 181 0.90 -21.12 -2.42
N PHE A 182 -0.04 -20.93 -3.35
CA PHE A 182 -1.04 -19.86 -3.26
C PHE A 182 -1.91 -20.01 -2.02
N PHE A 183 -2.40 -21.22 -1.73
CA PHE A 183 -3.18 -21.52 -0.53
C PHE A 183 -2.38 -21.20 0.74
N GLN A 184 -1.10 -21.60 0.81
CA GLN A 184 -0.23 -21.28 1.94
C GLN A 184 -0.08 -19.77 2.14
N LEU A 185 0.03 -18.99 1.06
CA LEU A 185 0.06 -17.52 1.16
C LEU A 185 -1.23 -16.98 1.78
N VAL A 186 -2.39 -17.37 1.27
CA VAL A 186 -3.70 -16.89 1.78
C VAL A 186 -3.93 -17.36 3.22
N ALA A 187 -3.68 -18.64 3.51
CA ALA A 187 -3.84 -19.22 4.84
C ALA A 187 -2.93 -18.57 5.89
N SER A 188 -1.67 -18.23 5.53
CA SER A 188 -0.74 -17.56 6.44
C SER A 188 -1.23 -16.18 6.92
N ARG A 189 -2.20 -15.60 6.20
CA ARG A 189 -2.73 -14.25 6.44
C ARG A 189 -4.13 -14.24 7.06
N TYR A 190 -4.84 -15.36 7.04
CA TYR A 190 -6.19 -15.47 7.58
C TYR A 190 -6.24 -14.98 9.04
N GLU A 191 -7.16 -14.04 9.33
CA GLU A 191 -7.33 -13.34 10.63
C GLU A 191 -6.10 -12.58 11.17
N ARG A 192 -5.04 -12.44 10.35
CA ARG A 192 -3.78 -11.80 10.73
C ARG A 192 -3.50 -10.53 9.93
N ALA A 193 -3.78 -10.53 8.63
CA ALA A 193 -3.54 -9.39 7.77
C ALA A 193 -4.37 -9.48 6.48
N SER A 194 -4.70 -8.33 5.89
CA SER A 194 -5.62 -8.25 4.77
C SER A 194 -4.99 -8.63 3.43
N VAL A 195 -5.85 -9.08 2.53
CA VAL A 195 -5.54 -9.34 1.13
C VAL A 195 -6.57 -8.61 0.25
N ILE A 196 -6.09 -8.00 -0.83
CA ILE A 196 -6.93 -7.66 -1.99
C ILE A 196 -6.69 -8.72 -3.05
N VAL A 197 -7.76 -9.29 -3.59
CA VAL A 197 -7.69 -10.21 -4.73
C VAL A 197 -8.49 -9.67 -5.89
N SER A 198 -7.94 -9.73 -7.11
CA SER A 198 -8.69 -9.50 -8.33
C SER A 198 -8.78 -10.78 -9.17
N SER A 199 -9.95 -11.09 -9.70
CA SER A 199 -10.15 -12.26 -10.56
C SER A 199 -11.17 -12.02 -11.67
N ASN A 200 -10.94 -12.64 -12.82
CA ASN A 200 -11.91 -12.73 -13.91
C ASN A 200 -12.88 -13.92 -13.76
N LYS A 201 -12.64 -14.83 -12.81
CA LYS A 201 -13.49 -15.99 -12.55
C LYS A 201 -14.31 -15.80 -11.25
N PRO A 202 -15.58 -16.23 -11.23
CA PRO A 202 -16.37 -16.26 -9.99
C PRO A 202 -15.78 -17.28 -9.01
N PHE A 203 -16.01 -17.10 -7.69
CA PHE A 203 -15.52 -18.01 -6.64
C PHE A 203 -15.89 -19.48 -6.90
N SER A 204 -17.06 -19.76 -7.47
CA SER A 204 -17.51 -21.11 -7.80
C SER A 204 -16.60 -21.84 -8.80
N ARG A 205 -15.82 -21.10 -9.59
CA ARG A 205 -14.87 -21.64 -10.57
C ARG A 205 -13.42 -21.58 -10.10
N TRP A 206 -13.17 -21.22 -8.85
CA TRP A 206 -11.81 -21.27 -8.31
C TRP A 206 -11.30 -22.71 -8.19
N GLY A 207 -12.18 -23.70 -7.99
CA GLY A 207 -11.78 -25.12 -8.08
C GLY A 207 -11.07 -25.46 -9.40
N GLU A 208 -11.57 -24.97 -10.54
CA GLU A 208 -10.92 -25.14 -11.85
C GLU A 208 -9.54 -24.45 -11.96
N VAL A 209 -9.25 -23.48 -11.10
CA VAL A 209 -7.99 -22.73 -11.08
C VAL A 209 -6.97 -23.39 -10.16
N PHE A 210 -7.43 -24.02 -9.08
CA PHE A 210 -6.58 -24.59 -8.03
C PHE A 210 -6.49 -26.13 -8.04
N GLY A 211 -7.26 -26.81 -8.90
CA GLY A 211 -7.29 -28.27 -9.01
C GLY A 211 -8.53 -28.87 -8.34
#